data_AF-A0AA97GPE1-F1
#
_entry.id   AF-A0AA97GPE1-F1
#
_cell.length_a   1.000
_cell.length_b   1.000
_cell.length_c   1.000
_cell.angle_alpha   90.00
_cell.angle_beta   90.00
_cell.angle_gamma   90.00
#
_symmetry.space_group_name_H-M   'P 1'
#
loop_
_entity.id
_entity.type
_entity.pdbx_description
1 polymer ?
#
loop_
_entity_poly.entity_id
_entity_poly.type
_entity_poly.pdbx_seq_one_letter_code
_entity_poly.pdbx_strand_id
1 'polypeptide(L)'
;MTTEQKPSLATGAPLNAETWADFVSRLKYHCVGKGVDEHCTADPLFVVQKKRLITGLDMDYIEDRLVAVDDARWFSPQEYWDDLDTDERNELNQKCQAEYQADFLAIRVDQQWDVLGELPEHTVTGYVWEWEYVNAHFTREAAQAFIQRKKHDYNKLEIFVDSQYWAKEFNTIRDAILTGKLVYQEKKDDTN
;
A
#
# COMPACT_ATOMS: atom_id res chain seq x y z
N MET A 1 10.67 -29.08 -7.24
CA MET A 1 9.49 -29.85 -6.80
C MET A 1 8.41 -28.83 -6.46
N THR A 2 7.43 -28.65 -7.33
CA THR A 2 6.26 -27.82 -7.05
C THR A 2 5.38 -28.61 -6.08
N THR A 3 5.39 -28.23 -4.79
CA THR A 3 4.39 -28.70 -3.84
C THR A 3 3.03 -28.24 -4.36
N GLU A 4 2.16 -29.17 -4.76
CA GLU A 4 0.77 -28.85 -5.08
C GLU A 4 0.16 -28.10 -3.90
N GLN A 5 -0.31 -26.89 -4.17
CA GLN A 5 -0.90 -26.05 -3.15
C GLN A 5 -2.29 -26.60 -2.80
N LYS A 6 -2.48 -26.98 -1.54
CA LYS A 6 -3.75 -27.52 -1.05
C LYS A 6 -4.91 -26.55 -1.36
N PRO A 7 -6.09 -27.03 -1.83
CA PRO A 7 -7.26 -26.17 -2.03
C PRO A 7 -7.63 -25.40 -0.76
N SER A 8 -7.91 -24.10 -0.89
CA SER A 8 -8.24 -23.23 0.24
C SER A 8 -9.20 -22.11 -0.18
N LEU A 9 -10.07 -21.68 0.75
CA LEU A 9 -10.90 -20.48 0.53
C LEU A 9 -10.03 -19.22 0.31
N ALA A 10 -8.80 -19.19 0.85
CA ALA A 10 -7.87 -18.07 0.65
C ALA A 10 -7.52 -17.87 -0.83
N THR A 11 -7.51 -18.95 -1.62
CA THR A 11 -7.20 -18.93 -3.05
C THR A 11 -8.44 -19.06 -3.94
N GLY A 12 -9.65 -19.04 -3.35
CA GLY A 12 -10.92 -19.08 -4.07
C GLY A 12 -11.47 -20.48 -4.36
N ALA A 13 -11.01 -21.52 -3.66
CA ALA A 13 -11.61 -22.84 -3.77
C ALA A 13 -13.09 -22.83 -3.27
N PRO A 14 -13.93 -23.77 -3.74
CA PRO A 14 -15.31 -23.89 -3.26
C PRO A 14 -15.40 -24.14 -1.75
N LEU A 15 -16.49 -23.69 -1.13
CA LEU A 15 -16.79 -23.98 0.27
C LEU A 15 -17.25 -25.44 0.42
N ASN A 16 -16.45 -26.23 1.10
CA ASN A 16 -16.76 -27.60 1.51
C ASN A 16 -16.20 -27.87 2.92
N ALA A 17 -16.41 -29.07 3.45
CA ALA A 17 -15.96 -29.42 4.80
C ALA A 17 -14.44 -29.22 4.99
N GLU A 18 -13.63 -29.55 4.00
CA GLU A 18 -12.17 -29.43 4.06
C GLU A 18 -11.71 -27.97 4.00
N THR A 19 -12.22 -27.18 3.05
CA THR A 19 -11.84 -25.77 2.89
C THR A 19 -12.38 -24.90 4.02
N TRP A 20 -13.52 -25.28 4.60
CA TRP A 20 -14.04 -24.69 5.85
C TRP A 20 -13.12 -24.98 7.03
N ALA A 21 -12.70 -26.24 7.23
CA ALA A 21 -11.81 -26.62 8.32
C ALA A 21 -10.45 -25.89 8.21
N ASP A 22 -9.89 -25.79 7.01
CA ASP A 22 -8.70 -24.97 6.72
C ASP A 22 -8.91 -23.49 7.12
N PHE A 23 -10.02 -22.90 6.69
CA PHE A 23 -10.36 -21.52 7.01
C PHE A 23 -10.48 -21.29 8.53
N VAL A 24 -11.23 -22.13 9.24
CA VAL A 24 -11.41 -22.00 10.70
C VAL A 24 -10.07 -22.16 11.43
N SER A 25 -9.20 -23.06 10.96
CA SER A 25 -7.84 -23.23 11.52
C SER A 25 -7.01 -21.95 11.41
N ARG A 26 -6.98 -21.33 10.22
CA ARG A 26 -6.26 -20.05 9.99
C ARG A 26 -6.87 -18.89 10.76
N LEU A 27 -8.20 -18.80 10.81
CA LEU A 27 -8.90 -17.81 11.61
C LEU A 27 -8.56 -17.96 13.11
N LYS A 28 -8.58 -19.18 13.62
CA LYS A 28 -8.21 -19.47 15.02
C LYS A 28 -6.76 -19.10 15.32
N TYR A 29 -5.84 -19.35 14.39
CA TYR A 29 -4.43 -18.99 14.53
C TYR A 29 -4.24 -17.49 14.77
N HIS A 30 -4.89 -16.66 13.94
CA HIS A 30 -4.75 -15.20 13.98
C HIS A 30 -5.58 -14.54 15.09
N CYS A 31 -6.75 -15.08 15.45
CA CYS A 31 -7.63 -14.40 16.41
C CYS A 31 -7.39 -14.79 17.87
N VAL A 32 -6.99 -16.05 18.14
CA VAL A 32 -6.83 -16.58 19.50
C VAL A 32 -5.61 -17.50 19.65
N GLY A 33 -4.80 -17.64 18.60
CA GLY A 33 -3.61 -18.48 18.57
C GLY A 33 -2.32 -17.66 18.59
N LYS A 34 -1.22 -18.30 18.17
CA LYS A 34 0.12 -17.66 18.14
C LYS A 34 0.22 -16.49 17.16
N GLY A 35 -0.66 -16.41 16.16
CA GLY A 35 -0.65 -15.33 15.17
C GLY A 35 -0.94 -13.97 15.78
N VAL A 36 -1.64 -13.91 16.93
CA VAL A 36 -1.96 -12.67 17.66
C VAL A 36 -0.69 -11.87 17.97
N ASP A 37 0.38 -12.56 18.38
CA ASP A 37 1.65 -11.94 18.76
C ASP A 37 2.39 -11.33 17.55
N GLU A 38 2.07 -11.75 16.33
CA GLU A 38 2.72 -11.27 15.11
C GLU A 38 2.18 -9.93 14.63
N HIS A 39 0.97 -9.55 15.02
CA HIS A 39 0.35 -8.29 14.60
C HIS A 39 0.04 -7.32 15.75
N CYS A 40 0.15 -7.74 17.02
CA CYS A 40 -0.05 -6.88 18.19
C CYS A 40 -1.41 -6.14 18.22
N THR A 41 -2.42 -6.70 17.54
CA THR A 41 -3.74 -6.07 17.34
C THR A 41 -4.84 -7.04 17.78
N ALA A 42 -5.74 -6.57 18.65
CA ALA A 42 -6.94 -7.33 19.02
C ALA A 42 -7.96 -7.32 17.88
N ASP A 43 -8.69 -8.43 17.73
CA ASP A 43 -9.73 -8.59 16.72
C ASP A 43 -9.25 -8.26 15.28
N PRO A 44 -8.25 -9.00 14.74
CA PRO A 44 -7.55 -8.58 13.54
C PRO A 44 -8.43 -8.66 12.27
N LEU A 45 -8.35 -7.61 11.45
CA LEU A 45 -8.76 -7.61 10.05
C LEU A 45 -7.54 -7.36 9.17
N PHE A 46 -7.32 -8.23 8.19
CA PHE A 46 -6.18 -8.12 7.29
C PHE A 46 -6.59 -7.28 6.08
N VAL A 47 -6.23 -5.99 6.12
CA VAL A 47 -6.53 -5.01 5.09
C VAL A 47 -5.39 -4.98 4.08
N VAL A 48 -5.71 -5.17 2.80
CA VAL A 48 -4.78 -4.87 1.71
C VAL A 48 -4.92 -3.40 1.38
N GLN A 49 -3.79 -2.69 1.38
CA GLN A 49 -3.70 -1.28 1.01
C GLN A 49 -2.71 -1.09 -0.15
N LYS A 50 -2.95 -0.08 -0.99
CA LYS A 50 -2.04 0.31 -2.08
C LYS A 50 -1.36 1.64 -1.78
N LYS A 51 -0.10 1.78 -2.16
CA LYS A 51 0.61 3.05 -2.04
C LYS A 51 0.15 3.99 -3.16
N ARG A 52 -0.31 5.18 -2.79
CA ARG A 52 -0.79 6.23 -3.71
C ARG A 52 0.00 7.51 -3.49
N LEU A 53 0.39 8.15 -4.58
CA LEU A 53 0.97 9.48 -4.57
C LEU A 53 -0.13 10.52 -4.76
N ILE A 54 -0.17 11.52 -3.88
CA ILE A 54 -1.01 12.72 -4.03
C ILE A 54 -0.08 13.90 -4.26
N THR A 55 -0.38 14.71 -5.27
CA THR A 55 0.42 15.87 -5.70
C THR A 55 -0.50 17.09 -5.89
N GLY A 56 0.07 18.28 -6.08
CA GLY A 56 -0.73 19.50 -6.19
C GLY A 56 -1.12 20.07 -4.83
N LEU A 57 -0.41 19.67 -3.77
CA LEU A 57 -0.66 20.17 -2.43
C LEU A 57 0.03 21.51 -2.23
N ASP A 58 -0.61 22.34 -1.42
CA ASP A 58 -0.07 23.64 -1.04
C ASP A 58 1.18 23.45 -0.17
N MET A 59 2.28 24.06 -0.60
CA MET A 59 3.60 23.93 0.03
C MET A 59 3.69 24.68 1.38
N ASP A 60 2.71 25.53 1.70
CA ASP A 60 2.62 26.14 3.03
C ASP A 60 2.16 25.13 4.09
N TYR A 61 1.56 24.01 3.69
CA TYR A 61 1.05 22.97 4.58
C TYR A 61 1.82 21.65 4.51
N ILE A 62 2.69 21.49 3.49
CA ILE A 62 3.42 20.24 3.21
C ILE A 62 4.90 20.57 3.00
N GLU A 63 5.76 19.89 3.75
CA GLU A 63 7.22 20.08 3.66
C GLU A 63 7.81 19.37 2.42
N ASP A 64 7.27 18.20 2.08
CA ASP A 64 7.74 17.37 0.96
C ASP A 64 7.34 17.96 -0.39
N ARG A 65 8.32 18.15 -1.27
CA ARG A 65 8.17 18.79 -2.59
C ARG A 65 8.64 17.89 -3.71
N LEU A 66 7.96 17.99 -4.85
CA LEU A 66 8.44 17.42 -6.10
C LEU A 66 8.45 18.49 -7.18
N VAL A 67 9.29 18.27 -8.19
CA VAL A 67 9.21 18.96 -9.47
C VAL A 67 8.62 18.00 -10.50
N ALA A 68 7.65 18.47 -11.27
CA ALA A 68 7.04 17.74 -12.37
C ALA A 68 7.29 18.48 -13.68
N VAL A 69 7.69 17.72 -14.71
CA VAL A 69 7.87 18.17 -16.10
C VAL A 69 7.22 17.11 -16.97
N ASP A 70 6.18 17.49 -17.71
CA ASP A 70 5.31 16.53 -18.42
C ASP A 70 4.85 15.36 -17.52
N ASP A 71 5.20 14.12 -17.89
CA ASP A 71 4.89 12.90 -17.13
C ASP A 71 6.00 12.51 -16.14
N ALA A 72 7.16 13.19 -16.18
CA ALA A 72 8.30 12.93 -15.31
C ALA A 72 8.20 13.70 -13.98
N ARG A 73 8.74 13.09 -12.93
CA ARG A 73 8.67 13.63 -11.56
C ARG A 73 9.93 13.27 -10.80
N TRP A 74 10.44 14.23 -10.04
CA TRP A 74 11.59 14.05 -9.17
C TRP A 74 11.24 14.56 -7.78
N PHE A 75 11.56 13.77 -6.76
CA PHE A 75 11.20 14.01 -5.35
C PHE A 75 12.31 14.75 -4.60
N SER A 76 13.37 15.16 -5.31
CA SER A 76 14.37 16.10 -4.81
C SER A 76 15.05 16.85 -5.97
N PRO A 77 15.69 18.00 -5.71
CA PRO A 77 16.47 18.70 -6.73
C PRO A 77 17.68 17.86 -7.21
N GLN A 78 18.24 17.02 -6.33
CA GLN A 78 19.31 16.10 -6.69
C GLN A 78 18.84 15.04 -7.69
N GLU A 79 17.67 14.44 -7.46
CA GLU A 79 17.10 13.47 -8.39
C GLU A 79 16.88 14.08 -9.78
N TYR A 80 16.37 15.31 -9.84
CA TYR A 80 16.22 16.04 -11.09
C TYR A 80 17.57 16.28 -11.77
N TRP A 81 18.54 16.80 -11.02
CA TRP A 81 19.90 17.01 -11.52
C TRP A 81 20.57 15.74 -12.07
N ASP A 82 20.37 14.62 -11.40
CA ASP A 82 20.99 13.34 -11.77
C ASP A 82 20.46 12.81 -13.11
N ASP A 83 19.23 13.17 -13.49
CA ASP A 83 18.59 12.76 -14.74
C ASP A 83 18.91 13.68 -15.92
N LEU A 84 19.34 14.93 -15.65
CA LEU A 84 19.77 15.87 -16.67
C LEU A 84 21.05 15.44 -17.40
N ASP A 85 21.12 15.75 -18.69
CA ASP A 85 22.35 15.63 -19.46
C ASP A 85 23.36 16.75 -19.17
N THR A 86 24.51 16.73 -19.85
CA THR A 86 25.58 17.70 -19.59
C THR A 86 25.20 19.11 -20.02
N ASP A 87 24.48 19.27 -21.12
CA ASP A 87 24.11 20.58 -21.64
C ASP A 87 23.01 21.20 -20.78
N GLU A 88 22.00 20.42 -20.39
CA GLU A 88 20.93 20.84 -19.47
C GLU A 88 21.50 21.25 -18.09
N ARG A 89 22.47 20.49 -17.55
CA ARG A 89 23.18 20.85 -16.32
C ARG A 89 23.94 22.17 -16.44
N ASN A 90 24.60 22.40 -17.59
CA ASN A 90 25.34 23.63 -17.83
C ASN A 90 24.40 24.83 -17.91
N GLU A 91 23.25 24.70 -18.58
CA GLU A 91 22.22 25.75 -18.66
C GLU A 91 21.66 26.09 -17.27
N LEU A 92 21.32 25.07 -16.48
CA LEU A 92 20.82 25.27 -15.12
C LEU A 92 21.85 25.93 -14.21
N ASN A 93 23.12 25.50 -14.29
CA ASN A 93 24.23 26.15 -13.58
C ASN A 93 24.40 27.59 -14.05
N GLN A 94 24.30 27.89 -15.34
CA GLN A 94 24.43 29.26 -15.84
C GLN A 94 23.34 30.18 -15.27
N LYS A 95 22.08 29.69 -15.18
CA LYS A 95 20.99 30.44 -14.51
C LYS A 95 21.32 30.69 -13.03
N CYS A 96 21.75 29.66 -12.30
CA CYS A 96 22.10 29.79 -10.89
C CYS A 96 23.30 30.72 -10.66
N GLN A 97 24.30 30.68 -11.53
CA GLN A 97 25.48 31.56 -11.46
C GLN A 97 25.10 33.03 -11.66
N ALA A 98 24.15 33.32 -12.55
CA ALA A 98 23.68 34.69 -12.80
C ALA A 98 22.96 35.30 -11.58
N GLU A 99 22.27 34.49 -10.79
CA GLU A 99 21.41 34.95 -9.70
C GLU A 99 22.04 34.78 -8.31
N TYR A 100 22.74 33.66 -8.08
CA TYR A 100 23.26 33.23 -6.78
C TYR A 100 24.80 33.12 -6.74
N GLN A 101 25.48 33.31 -7.88
CA GLN A 101 26.95 33.18 -7.99
C GLN A 101 27.49 31.80 -7.55
N ALA A 102 26.69 30.76 -7.74
CA ALA A 102 27.01 29.39 -7.41
C ALA A 102 26.29 28.41 -8.36
N ASP A 103 26.83 27.20 -8.48
CA ASP A 103 26.21 26.11 -9.24
C ASP A 103 24.94 25.61 -8.53
N PHE A 104 24.06 24.96 -9.27
CA PHE A 104 22.74 24.53 -8.78
C PHE A 104 22.82 23.67 -7.51
N LEU A 105 23.70 22.67 -7.47
CA LEU A 105 23.84 21.83 -6.26
C LEU A 105 24.60 22.51 -5.11
N ALA A 106 25.20 23.68 -5.34
CA ALA A 106 25.95 24.43 -4.33
C ALA A 106 25.13 25.53 -3.63
N ILE A 107 23.97 25.92 -4.20
CA ILE A 107 23.02 26.82 -3.54
C ILE A 107 22.17 26.07 -2.49
N ARG A 108 21.43 26.81 -1.64
CA ARG A 108 20.59 26.20 -0.60
C ARG A 108 19.42 25.44 -1.23
N VAL A 109 18.94 24.37 -0.58
CA VAL A 109 17.87 23.51 -1.11
C VAL A 109 16.56 24.27 -1.37
N ASP A 110 16.20 25.25 -0.53
CA ASP A 110 15.04 26.11 -0.79
C ASP A 110 15.22 26.93 -2.08
N GLN A 111 16.41 27.49 -2.30
CA GLN A 111 16.73 28.20 -3.53
C GLN A 111 16.75 27.27 -4.76
N GLN A 112 17.17 26.01 -4.60
CA GLN A 112 17.08 25.02 -5.68
C GLN A 112 15.63 24.81 -6.11
N TRP A 113 14.70 24.68 -5.15
CA TRP A 113 13.28 24.58 -5.44
C TRP A 113 12.72 25.83 -6.11
N ASP A 114 13.14 27.02 -5.66
CA ASP A 114 12.72 28.28 -6.27
C ASP A 114 13.18 28.36 -7.73
N VAL A 115 14.45 28.05 -8.01
CA VAL A 115 15.01 27.99 -9.37
C VAL A 115 14.22 27.02 -10.25
N LEU A 116 13.95 25.80 -9.76
CA LEU A 116 13.18 24.80 -10.50
C LEU A 116 11.74 25.26 -10.77
N GLY A 117 11.12 25.99 -9.84
CA GLY A 117 9.77 26.53 -9.99
C GLY A 117 9.66 27.66 -11.01
N GLU A 118 10.78 28.31 -11.35
CA GLU A 118 10.83 29.37 -12.36
C GLU A 118 11.14 28.86 -13.77
N LEU A 119 11.56 27.60 -13.92
CA LEU A 119 11.86 27.03 -15.22
C LEU A 119 10.58 26.87 -16.05
N PRO A 120 10.63 27.12 -17.37
CA PRO A 120 9.47 26.92 -18.23
C PRO A 120 9.02 25.46 -18.21
N GLU A 121 7.72 25.21 -18.20
CA GLU A 121 7.12 23.85 -18.20
C GLU A 121 7.34 23.03 -16.91
N HIS A 122 8.01 23.62 -15.91
CA HIS A 122 8.21 22.98 -14.61
C HIS A 122 7.10 23.37 -13.64
N THR A 123 6.68 22.42 -12.81
CA THR A 123 5.77 22.67 -11.69
C THR A 123 6.37 22.10 -10.42
N VAL A 124 6.73 22.99 -9.48
CA VAL A 124 7.10 22.59 -8.12
C VAL A 124 5.86 22.60 -7.24
N THR A 125 5.58 21.49 -6.56
CA THR A 125 4.38 21.34 -5.73
C THR A 125 4.61 20.40 -4.55
N GLY A 126 3.77 20.53 -3.51
CA GLY A 126 3.76 19.61 -2.39
C GLY A 126 3.22 18.23 -2.77
N TYR A 127 3.73 17.19 -2.11
CA TYR A 127 3.24 15.83 -2.28
C TYR A 127 3.17 15.05 -0.97
N VAL A 128 2.36 13.99 -0.95
CA VAL A 128 2.36 13.01 0.13
C VAL A 128 2.16 11.60 -0.43
N TRP A 129 2.78 10.62 0.22
CA TRP A 129 2.49 9.22 0.01
C TRP A 129 1.47 8.72 1.03
N GLU A 130 0.36 8.19 0.55
CA GLU A 130 -0.66 7.60 1.40
C GLU A 130 -0.90 6.13 1.07
N TRP A 131 -1.40 5.40 2.05
CA TRP A 131 -1.90 4.06 1.86
C TRP A 131 -3.42 4.09 1.73
N GLU A 132 -3.92 3.68 0.56
CA GLU A 132 -5.36 3.65 0.26
C GLU A 132 -5.90 2.23 0.42
N TYR A 133 -7.05 2.10 1.10
CA TYR A 133 -7.76 0.84 1.26
C TYR A 133 -8.10 0.20 -0.10
N VAL A 134 -7.86 -1.12 -0.24
CA VAL A 134 -8.22 -1.90 -1.44
C VAL A 134 -9.21 -3.02 -1.12
N ASN A 135 -8.91 -3.83 -0.11
CA ASN A 135 -9.74 -4.97 0.27
C ASN A 135 -9.48 -5.41 1.71
N ALA A 136 -10.38 -6.21 2.28
CA ALA A 136 -10.24 -6.73 3.63
C ALA A 136 -10.50 -8.23 3.66
N HIS A 137 -9.73 -8.94 4.49
CA HIS A 137 -9.76 -10.39 4.58
C HIS A 137 -9.76 -10.86 6.03
N PHE A 138 -10.46 -11.96 6.29
CA PHE A 138 -10.49 -12.62 7.60
C PHE A 138 -9.14 -13.19 8.05
N THR A 139 -8.22 -13.47 7.12
CA THR A 139 -6.97 -14.18 7.39
C THR A 139 -5.84 -13.58 6.57
N ARG A 140 -4.62 -13.57 7.12
CA ARG A 140 -3.43 -13.04 6.44
C ARG A 140 -3.16 -13.76 5.13
N GLU A 141 -3.35 -15.08 5.08
CA GLU A 141 -3.07 -15.88 3.89
C GLU A 141 -4.01 -15.53 2.72
N ALA A 142 -5.26 -15.19 3.02
CA ALA A 142 -6.20 -14.72 2.00
C ALA A 142 -5.80 -13.33 1.46
N ALA A 143 -5.34 -12.42 2.32
CA ALA A 143 -4.79 -11.13 1.90
C ALA A 143 -3.52 -11.29 1.05
N GLN A 144 -2.60 -12.19 1.44
CA GLN A 144 -1.41 -12.52 0.66
C GLN A 144 -1.77 -13.12 -0.70
N ALA A 145 -2.73 -14.03 -0.75
CA ALA A 145 -3.23 -14.61 -2.01
C ALA A 145 -3.84 -13.54 -2.92
N PHE A 146 -4.58 -12.58 -2.37
CA PHE A 146 -5.07 -11.42 -3.11
C PHE A 146 -3.92 -10.62 -3.70
N ILE A 147 -2.91 -10.25 -2.89
CA ILE A 147 -1.73 -9.51 -3.36
C ILE A 147 -1.02 -10.26 -4.47
N GLN A 148 -0.75 -11.56 -4.33
CA GLN A 148 -0.04 -12.31 -5.37
C GLN A 148 -0.80 -12.36 -6.69
N ARG A 149 -2.13 -12.49 -6.64
CA ARG A 149 -2.99 -12.45 -7.82
C ARG A 149 -3.05 -11.07 -8.44
N LYS A 150 -3.05 -10.00 -7.63
CA LYS A 150 -3.36 -8.63 -8.05
C LYS A 150 -2.16 -7.69 -8.16
N LYS A 151 -0.95 -8.12 -7.81
CA LYS A 151 0.26 -7.28 -7.87
C LYS A 151 0.58 -6.66 -9.24
N HIS A 152 0.01 -7.17 -10.34
CA HIS A 152 0.18 -6.56 -11.67
C HIS A 152 -0.78 -5.39 -11.93
N ASP A 153 -1.87 -5.29 -11.16
CA ASP A 153 -2.87 -4.22 -11.27
C ASP A 153 -2.49 -2.98 -10.42
N TYR A 154 -1.49 -3.09 -9.54
CA TYR A 154 -1.14 -2.06 -8.56
C TYR A 154 0.38 -1.90 -8.43
N ASN A 155 0.86 -0.68 -8.21
CA ASN A 155 2.29 -0.39 -8.05
C ASN A 155 2.90 -1.09 -6.83
N LYS A 156 2.35 -0.80 -5.64
CA LYS A 156 2.80 -1.39 -4.37
C LYS A 156 1.60 -1.72 -3.50
N LEU A 157 1.49 -2.97 -3.09
CA LEU A 157 0.49 -3.46 -2.14
C LEU A 157 1.16 -3.94 -0.87
N GLU A 158 0.49 -3.76 0.26
CA GLU A 158 0.90 -4.37 1.54
C GLU A 158 -0.32 -4.76 2.40
N ILE A 159 -0.04 -5.50 3.46
CA ILE A 159 -1.05 -5.90 4.45
C ILE A 159 -0.88 -5.02 5.67
N PHE A 160 -1.94 -4.25 5.97
CA PHE A 160 -2.14 -3.58 7.24
C PHE A 160 -3.09 -4.40 8.11
N VAL A 161 -2.77 -4.59 9.39
CA VAL A 161 -3.64 -5.30 10.32
C VAL A 161 -4.41 -4.29 11.15
N ASP A 162 -5.68 -4.10 10.79
CA ASP A 162 -6.59 -3.19 11.48
C ASP A 162 -7.32 -3.92 12.62
N SER A 163 -7.81 -3.16 13.60
CA SER A 163 -8.58 -3.69 14.72
C SER A 163 -10.08 -3.58 14.48
N GLN A 164 -10.77 -4.72 14.57
CA GLN A 164 -12.22 -4.80 14.57
C GLN A 164 -12.83 -4.65 15.96
N TYR A 165 -12.09 -4.16 16.97
CA TYR A 165 -12.55 -4.11 18.35
C TYR A 165 -13.93 -3.47 18.53
N TRP A 166 -14.20 -2.38 17.79
CA TRP A 166 -15.49 -1.69 17.83
C TRP A 166 -16.55 -2.27 16.87
N ALA A 167 -16.18 -3.17 15.97
CA ALA A 167 -17.06 -3.82 15.02
C ALA A 167 -17.72 -5.07 15.63
N LYS A 168 -18.63 -4.85 16.60
CA LYS A 168 -19.28 -5.91 17.38
C LYS A 168 -19.95 -6.99 16.53
N GLU A 169 -20.53 -6.64 15.40
CA GLU A 169 -21.16 -7.59 14.48
C GLU A 169 -20.13 -8.59 13.92
N PHE A 170 -19.00 -8.10 13.41
CA PHE A 170 -17.89 -8.94 12.92
C PHE A 170 -17.38 -9.87 14.02
N ASN A 171 -17.12 -9.31 15.20
CA ASN A 171 -16.60 -10.09 16.33
C ASN A 171 -17.60 -11.18 16.75
N THR A 172 -18.91 -10.87 16.78
CA THR A 172 -19.95 -11.86 17.13
C THR A 172 -19.98 -13.04 16.16
N ILE A 173 -19.93 -12.78 14.85
CA ILE A 173 -19.94 -13.83 13.83
C ILE A 173 -18.64 -14.65 13.88
N ARG A 174 -17.50 -13.98 13.97
CA ARG A 174 -16.19 -14.64 14.12
C ARG A 174 -16.15 -15.53 15.35
N ASP A 175 -16.60 -15.04 16.50
CA ASP A 175 -16.60 -15.80 17.75
C ASP A 175 -17.56 -17.00 17.66
N ALA A 176 -18.71 -16.84 17.00
CA ALA A 176 -19.62 -17.96 16.73
C ALA A 176 -18.96 -19.04 15.86
N ILE A 177 -18.16 -18.67 14.86
CA ILE A 177 -17.34 -19.61 14.07
C ILE A 177 -16.29 -20.29 14.96
N LEU A 178 -15.53 -19.54 15.75
CA LEU A 178 -14.43 -20.05 16.57
C LEU A 178 -14.90 -20.98 17.70
N THR A 179 -16.09 -20.72 18.25
CA THR A 179 -16.73 -21.54 19.29
C THR A 179 -17.53 -22.72 18.73
N GLY A 180 -17.69 -22.83 17.41
CA GLY A 180 -18.48 -23.86 16.76
C GLY A 180 -20.01 -23.67 16.87
N LYS A 181 -20.49 -22.48 17.22
CA LYS A 181 -21.91 -22.12 17.10
C LYS A 181 -22.33 -21.94 15.63
N LEU A 182 -21.40 -21.45 14.80
CA LEU A 182 -21.53 -21.45 13.34
C LEU A 182 -20.60 -22.51 12.77
N VAL A 183 -21.18 -23.45 12.02
CA VAL A 183 -20.47 -24.57 11.39
C VAL A 183 -20.89 -24.69 9.94
N TYR A 184 -19.99 -25.25 9.12
CA TYR A 184 -20.36 -25.70 7.79
C TYR A 184 -21.30 -26.91 7.88
N GLN A 185 -22.41 -26.85 7.17
CA GLN A 185 -23.32 -27.96 6.97
C GLN A 185 -23.59 -28.08 5.47
N GLU A 186 -23.32 -29.26 4.92
CA GLU A 186 -23.63 -29.54 3.52
C GLU A 186 -25.14 -29.47 3.31
N LYS A 187 -25.56 -28.79 2.25
CA LYS A 187 -26.98 -28.72 1.91
C LYS A 187 -27.43 -30.13 1.56
N LYS A 188 -28.43 -30.65 2.26
CA LYS A 188 -29.12 -31.86 1.81
C LYS A 188 -29.89 -31.47 0.55
N ASP A 189 -29.60 -32.13 -0.57
CA ASP A 189 -30.49 -32.03 -1.72
C ASP A 189 -31.84 -32.58 -1.30
N ASP A 190 -32.89 -31.75 -1.41
CA ASP A 190 -34.26 -32.18 -1.25
C ASP A 190 -34.61 -33.08 -2.46
N THR A 191 -34.20 -34.34 -2.42
CA THR A 191 -34.74 -35.36 -3.34
C THR A 191 -36.20 -35.59 -2.95
N ASN A 192 -37.09 -35.00 -3.74
CA ASN A 192 -38.51 -35.39 -3.84
C ASN A 192 -38.66 -36.86 -4.22
#